data_AF-A0A8T4USL8-F1
#
_entry.id   AF-A0A8T4USL8-F1
#
_cell.length_a   1.000
_cell.length_b   1.000
_cell.length_c   1.000
_cell.angle_alpha   90.00
_cell.angle_beta   90.00
_cell.angle_gamma   90.00
#
_symmetry.space_group_name_H-M   'P 1'
#
loop_
_entity.id
_entity.type
_entity.pdbx_description
1 polymer ?
#
loop_
_entity_poly.entity_id
_entity_poly.type
_entity_poly.pdbx_seq_one_letter_code
_entity_poly.pdbx_strand_id
1 'polypeptide(L)'
;SNYLFVMDLHEDNPLRIVNGFSDIPNGFYIYESYRPGNLRIGPEIIAKVQTDFSVCNTTTIYGDKNSRGIIDTQTNNPDQGAFEQFVFERYSGSVITTETIASWPMRNRIDAQIAAILAALELAKK
;
A
#
# COMPACT_ATOMS: atom_id res chain seq x y z
N SER A 1 3.40 8.37 22.54
CA SER A 1 3.22 6.91 22.35
C SER A 1 3.47 6.58 20.89
N ASN A 2 4.26 5.55 20.60
CA ASN A 2 4.50 5.10 19.22
C ASN A 2 3.55 3.94 18.89
N TYR A 3 2.90 4.00 17.73
CA TYR A 3 2.11 2.88 17.21
C TYR A 3 3.05 1.85 16.57
N LEU A 4 2.74 0.56 16.76
CA LEU A 4 3.51 -0.54 16.17
C LEU A 4 3.62 -0.41 14.64
N PHE A 5 2.48 -0.11 14.02
CA PHE A 5 2.36 0.31 12.63
C PHE A 5 1.10 1.17 12.48
N VAL A 6 0.98 1.88 11.35
CA VAL A 6 -0.26 2.55 10.92
C VAL A 6 -0.62 2.09 9.52
N MET A 7 -1.92 1.89 9.28
CA MET A 7 -2.46 1.62 7.96
C MET A 7 -3.44 2.72 7.57
N ASP A 8 -3.27 3.25 6.36
CA ASP A 8 -4.24 4.13 5.70
C ASP A 8 -4.88 3.40 4.51
N LEU A 9 -6.18 3.55 4.36
CA LEU A 9 -6.99 2.74 3.44
C LEU A 9 -7.49 3.60 2.27
N HIS A 10 -6.81 3.51 1.14
CA HIS A 10 -7.13 4.26 -0.06
C HIS A 10 -7.70 3.39 -1.19
N GLU A 11 -8.19 4.09 -2.20
CA GLU A 11 -8.56 3.52 -3.48
C GLU A 11 -7.94 4.37 -4.60
N ASP A 12 -7.37 3.70 -5.60
CA ASP A 12 -6.88 4.33 -6.79
C ASP A 12 -7.97 4.30 -7.88
N ASN A 13 -8.16 5.43 -8.55
CA ASN A 13 -9.06 5.55 -9.67
C ASN A 13 -8.28 5.50 -11.00
N PRO A 14 -8.18 4.31 -11.64
CA PRO A 14 -7.41 4.14 -12.87
C PRO A 14 -7.98 4.92 -14.07
N LEU A 15 -9.23 5.42 -13.96
CA LEU A 15 -9.86 6.25 -14.99
C LEU A 15 -9.50 7.73 -14.84
N ARG A 16 -8.88 8.13 -13.73
CA ARG A 16 -8.38 9.49 -13.56
C ARG A 16 -7.10 9.62 -14.38
N ILE A 17 -7.17 10.37 -15.48
CA ILE A 17 -5.98 10.73 -16.25
C ILE A 17 -5.06 11.54 -15.35
N VAL A 18 -3.93 10.97 -14.97
CA VAL A 18 -2.84 11.71 -14.32
C VAL A 18 -1.92 12.18 -15.43
N ASN A 19 -1.97 13.48 -15.75
CA ASN A 19 -1.15 14.07 -16.81
C ASN A 19 0.32 13.72 -16.60
N GLY A 20 0.93 13.10 -17.60
CA GLY A 20 2.34 12.71 -17.58
C GLY A 20 2.60 11.22 -17.26
N PHE A 21 1.58 10.43 -16.94
CA PHE A 21 1.74 9.00 -16.67
C PHE A 21 0.86 8.13 -17.59
N SER A 22 1.49 7.15 -18.24
CA SER A 22 0.83 6.10 -19.04
C SER A 22 0.53 4.83 -18.23
N ASP A 23 1.12 4.73 -17.04
CA ASP A 23 1.24 3.48 -16.31
C ASP A 23 0.08 3.39 -15.32
N ILE A 24 -1.05 2.87 -15.79
CA ILE A 24 -2.26 2.71 -14.98
C ILE A 24 -2.16 1.38 -14.20
N PRO A 25 -2.31 1.39 -12.88
CA PRO A 25 -2.27 0.16 -12.09
C PRO A 25 -3.47 -0.74 -12.41
N ASN A 26 -3.20 -2.05 -12.45
CA ASN A 26 -4.16 -3.09 -12.87
C ASN A 26 -4.55 -4.04 -11.73
N GLY A 27 -4.23 -3.70 -10.48
CA GLY A 27 -4.55 -4.50 -9.31
C GLY A 27 -4.21 -3.82 -8.00
N PHE A 28 -4.49 -4.49 -6.88
CA PHE A 28 -4.15 -4.01 -5.55
C PHE A 28 -2.66 -3.74 -5.42
N TYR A 29 -2.30 -2.66 -4.76
CA TYR A 29 -0.92 -2.37 -4.39
C TYR A 29 -0.87 -1.59 -3.08
N ILE A 30 0.33 -1.38 -2.56
CA ILE A 30 0.56 -0.62 -1.34
C ILE A 30 1.75 0.33 -1.53
N TYR A 31 1.73 1.44 -0.81
CA TYR A 31 2.91 2.18 -0.42
C TYR A 31 3.35 1.71 0.98
N GLU A 32 4.63 1.43 1.16
CA GLU A 32 5.18 1.01 2.46
C GLU A 32 6.38 1.88 2.85
N SER A 33 6.31 2.46 4.05
CA SER A 33 7.40 3.17 4.72
C SER A 33 7.79 2.42 6.00
N TYR A 34 9.06 2.01 6.17
CA TYR A 34 9.47 1.27 7.39
C TYR A 34 10.91 1.55 7.84
N ARG A 35 11.14 1.92 9.11
CA ARG A 35 12.51 2.12 9.62
C ARG A 35 13.24 0.77 9.77
N PRO A 36 14.58 0.72 9.63
CA PRO A 36 15.34 -0.48 9.97
C PRO A 36 15.04 -0.95 11.39
N GLY A 37 14.69 -2.24 11.55
CA GLY A 37 14.30 -2.82 12.84
C GLY A 37 12.81 -2.73 13.18
N ASN A 38 12.00 -2.02 12.38
CA ASN A 38 10.55 -2.04 12.49
C ASN A 38 9.93 -3.16 11.61
N LEU A 39 8.67 -3.48 11.89
CA LEU A 39 7.91 -4.46 11.11
C LEU A 39 7.77 -4.00 9.66
N ARG A 40 8.17 -4.89 8.75
CA ARG A 40 7.87 -4.79 7.32
C ARG A 40 6.68 -5.70 7.03
N ILE A 41 5.53 -5.10 6.81
CA ILE A 41 4.22 -5.77 6.79
C ILE A 41 3.78 -6.04 5.34
N GLY A 42 4.23 -5.22 4.41
CA GLY A 42 3.82 -5.23 3.01
C GLY A 42 3.89 -6.59 2.33
N PRO A 43 4.99 -7.37 2.45
CA PRO A 43 5.07 -8.69 1.85
C PRO A 43 3.98 -9.67 2.30
N GLU A 44 3.58 -9.62 3.58
CA GLU A 44 2.53 -10.50 4.11
C GLU A 44 1.15 -10.06 3.61
N ILE A 45 0.90 -8.74 3.56
CA ILE A 45 -0.33 -8.18 2.97
C ILE A 45 -0.48 -8.64 1.52
N ILE A 46 0.57 -8.45 0.70
CA ILE A 46 0.54 -8.86 -0.71
C ILE A 46 0.34 -10.36 -0.83
N ALA A 47 1.04 -11.16 -0.02
CA ALA A 47 0.90 -12.61 -0.03
C ALA A 47 -0.52 -13.07 0.32
N LYS A 48 -1.21 -12.36 1.21
CA LYS A 48 -2.59 -12.65 1.58
C LYS A 48 -3.58 -12.18 0.52
N VAL A 49 -3.48 -10.93 0.06
CA VAL A 49 -4.43 -10.34 -0.90
C VAL A 49 -4.38 -11.07 -2.26
N GLN A 50 -3.19 -11.48 -2.72
CA GLN A 50 -3.03 -12.18 -4.00
C GLN A 50 -3.73 -13.55 -4.07
N THR A 51 -4.22 -14.09 -2.94
CA THR A 51 -4.95 -15.37 -2.91
C THR A 51 -6.31 -15.27 -3.59
N ASP A 52 -6.98 -14.12 -3.46
CA ASP A 52 -8.36 -13.90 -3.91
C ASP A 52 -8.48 -12.72 -4.90
N PHE A 53 -7.49 -11.83 -4.96
CA PHE A 53 -7.53 -10.60 -5.76
C PHE A 53 -6.29 -10.42 -6.62
N SER A 54 -6.41 -9.66 -7.72
CA SER A 54 -5.23 -9.32 -8.52
C SER A 54 -4.38 -8.28 -7.80
N VAL A 55 -3.07 -8.52 -7.80
CA VAL A 55 -2.06 -7.57 -7.32
C VAL A 55 -1.37 -6.92 -8.51
N CYS A 56 -1.10 -5.62 -8.43
CA CYS A 56 -0.49 -4.87 -9.53
C CYS A 56 0.91 -5.41 -9.85
N ASN A 57 1.11 -5.80 -11.11
CA ASN A 57 2.37 -6.36 -11.60
C ASN A 57 3.13 -5.43 -12.55
N THR A 58 2.59 -4.25 -12.86
CA THR A 58 3.28 -3.21 -13.64
C THR A 58 4.59 -2.84 -12.94
N THR A 59 5.67 -2.63 -13.69
CA THR A 59 6.99 -2.33 -13.09
C THR A 59 7.04 -0.97 -12.41
N THR A 60 6.18 -0.06 -12.84
CA THR A 60 6.08 1.31 -12.37
C THR A 60 4.62 1.69 -12.16
N ILE A 61 4.36 2.53 -11.15
CA ILE A 61 3.05 3.13 -10.89
C ILE A 61 3.32 4.59 -10.61
N TYR A 62 2.77 5.49 -11.44
CA TYR A 62 3.04 6.94 -11.36
C TYR A 62 4.53 7.32 -11.27
N GLY A 63 5.39 6.57 -11.99
CA GLY A 63 6.84 6.78 -12.02
C GLY A 63 7.59 6.13 -10.84
N ASP A 64 6.89 5.68 -9.82
CA ASP A 64 7.49 4.95 -8.70
C ASP A 64 7.74 3.49 -9.06
N LYS A 65 8.85 2.95 -8.57
CA LYS A 65 9.18 1.55 -8.76
C LYS A 65 8.22 0.67 -7.96
N ASN A 66 7.48 -0.18 -8.65
CA ASN A 66 6.62 -1.19 -8.06
C ASN A 66 7.33 -2.56 -8.06
N SER A 67 7.35 -3.23 -6.92
CA SER A 67 7.86 -4.59 -6.76
C SER A 67 6.72 -5.54 -6.42
N ARG A 68 6.00 -5.98 -7.45
CA ARG A 68 4.88 -6.94 -7.34
C ARG A 68 3.80 -6.49 -6.32
N GLY A 69 3.39 -5.24 -6.42
CA GLY A 69 2.34 -4.64 -5.59
C GLY A 69 2.86 -3.83 -4.41
N ILE A 70 4.18 -3.68 -4.25
CA ILE A 70 4.78 -2.89 -3.18
C ILE A 70 5.60 -1.75 -3.78
N ILE A 71 5.24 -0.53 -3.42
CA ILE A 71 6.04 0.68 -3.63
C ILE A 71 6.72 1.00 -2.31
N ASP A 72 8.04 0.88 -2.27
CA ASP A 72 8.84 1.23 -1.10
C ASP A 72 9.18 2.72 -1.13
N THR A 73 8.60 3.50 -0.22
CA THR A 73 8.73 4.97 -0.15
C THR A 73 10.09 5.43 0.37
N GLN A 74 10.97 4.52 0.80
CA GLN A 74 12.36 4.87 1.12
C GLN A 74 13.24 4.91 -0.12
N THR A 75 12.89 4.08 -1.11
CA THR A 75 13.59 4.01 -2.38
C THR A 75 12.95 4.89 -3.46
N ASN A 76 11.70 5.28 -3.25
CA ASN A 76 10.97 6.27 -4.04
C ASN A 76 10.92 7.60 -3.27
N ASN A 77 10.65 8.71 -3.95
CA ASN A 77 10.64 10.02 -3.28
C ASN A 77 9.26 10.21 -2.61
N PRO A 78 9.15 10.24 -1.27
CA PRO A 78 7.86 10.31 -0.61
C PRO A 78 7.17 11.64 -0.95
N ASP A 79 5.85 11.58 -1.19
CA ASP A 79 5.06 12.79 -1.42
C ASP A 79 5.10 13.69 -0.19
N GLN A 80 5.69 14.88 -0.36
CA GLN A 80 5.97 15.76 0.77
C GLN A 80 4.70 16.44 1.26
N GLY A 81 4.29 16.12 2.49
CA GLY A 81 3.09 16.66 3.13
C GLY A 81 1.92 15.69 3.22
N ALA A 82 2.08 14.46 2.72
CA ALA A 82 1.07 13.42 2.87
C ALA A 82 0.89 12.98 4.33
N PHE A 83 -0.30 12.45 4.66
CA PHE A 83 -0.65 12.07 6.03
C PHE A 83 0.26 10.94 6.55
N GLU A 84 0.51 9.94 5.72
CA GLU A 84 1.39 8.81 5.97
C GLU A 84 2.82 9.27 6.30
N GLN A 85 3.32 10.33 5.65
CA GLN A 85 4.63 10.90 5.95
C GLN A 85 4.63 11.54 7.34
N PHE A 86 3.63 12.36 7.64
CA PHE A 86 3.48 12.98 8.96
C PHE A 86 3.44 11.92 10.08
N VAL A 87 2.71 10.83 9.85
CA VAL A 87 2.62 9.70 10.76
C VAL A 87 3.95 8.96 10.90
N PHE A 88 4.65 8.70 9.79
CA PHE A 88 5.93 7.99 9.78
C PHE A 88 7.05 8.76 10.51
N GLU A 89 7.01 10.10 10.45
CA GLU A 89 7.97 10.95 11.12
C GLU A 89 7.75 11.02 12.63
N ARG A 90 6.48 11.08 13.06
CA ARG A 90 6.12 11.46 14.44
C ARG A 90 5.54 10.34 15.31
N TYR A 91 4.92 9.32 14.73
CA TYR A 91 4.07 8.39 15.49
C TYR A 91 4.33 6.91 15.23
N SER A 92 4.88 6.52 14.07
CA SER A 92 5.20 5.11 13.81
C SER A 92 6.43 4.96 12.91
N GLY A 93 7.22 3.91 13.15
CA GLY A 93 8.31 3.51 12.26
C GLY A 93 7.85 2.54 11.16
N SER A 94 6.55 2.28 11.02
CA SER A 94 5.97 1.43 9.97
C SER A 94 4.62 1.99 9.55
N VAL A 95 4.50 2.42 8.29
CA VAL A 95 3.27 2.98 7.72
C VAL A 95 2.99 2.33 6.39
N ILE A 96 1.76 1.89 6.18
CA ILE A 96 1.28 1.31 4.92
C ILE A 96 0.08 2.11 4.43
N THR A 97 0.06 2.45 3.16
CA THR A 97 -1.13 2.96 2.48
C THR A 97 -1.54 1.93 1.44
N THR A 98 -2.75 1.38 1.56
CA THR A 98 -3.28 0.40 0.62
C THR A 98 -4.01 1.09 -0.51
N GLU A 99 -3.94 0.55 -1.73
CA GLU A 99 -4.64 1.08 -2.90
C GLU A 99 -5.44 -0.04 -3.56
N THR A 100 -6.75 -0.06 -3.33
CA THR A 100 -7.67 -0.90 -4.11
C THR A 100 -8.08 -0.20 -5.39
N ILE A 101 -8.42 -0.95 -6.44
CA ILE A 101 -8.81 -0.34 -7.72
C ILE A 101 -10.29 0.05 -7.70
N ALA A 102 -10.59 1.35 -7.86
CA ALA A 102 -11.95 1.89 -7.78
C ALA A 102 -12.92 1.36 -8.85
N SER A 103 -12.38 0.79 -9.95
CA SER A 103 -13.19 0.14 -10.99
C SER A 103 -13.62 -1.29 -10.64
N TRP A 104 -13.10 -1.87 -9.54
CA TRP A 104 -13.56 -3.16 -9.05
C TRP A 104 -14.97 -3.09 -8.47
N PRO A 105 -15.69 -4.23 -8.42
CA PRO A 105 -16.92 -4.32 -7.64
C PRO A 105 -16.68 -3.86 -6.20
N MET A 106 -17.59 -3.04 -5.65
CA MET A 106 -17.44 -2.47 -4.31
C MET A 106 -17.13 -3.53 -3.24
N ARG A 107 -17.76 -4.70 -3.34
CA ARG A 107 -17.52 -5.82 -2.42
C ARG A 107 -16.06 -6.29 -2.46
N ASN A 108 -15.49 -6.42 -3.65
CA ASN A 108 -14.10 -6.85 -3.82
C ASN A 108 -13.11 -5.84 -3.23
N ARG A 109 -13.38 -4.54 -3.35
CA ARG A 109 -12.56 -3.49 -2.72
C ARG A 109 -12.58 -3.63 -1.20
N ILE A 110 -13.77 -3.78 -0.61
CA ILE A 110 -13.93 -3.99 0.84
C ILE A 110 -13.22 -5.27 1.30
N ASP A 111 -13.39 -6.38 0.57
CA ASP A 111 -12.79 -7.66 0.94
C ASP A 111 -11.25 -7.65 0.84
N ALA A 112 -10.70 -6.98 -0.17
CA ALA A 112 -9.26 -6.78 -0.28
C ALA A 112 -8.70 -5.95 0.90
N GLN A 113 -9.41 -4.89 1.31
CA GLN A 113 -9.02 -4.10 2.48
C GLN A 113 -9.07 -4.91 3.77
N ILE A 114 -10.13 -5.70 3.98
CA ILE A 114 -10.24 -6.59 5.13
C ILE A 114 -9.10 -7.62 5.12
N ALA A 115 -8.79 -8.21 3.97
CA ALA A 115 -7.69 -9.16 3.84
C ALA A 115 -6.34 -8.54 4.20
N ALA A 116 -6.08 -7.29 3.77
CA ALA A 116 -4.88 -6.55 4.13
C ALA A 116 -4.79 -6.27 5.64
N ILE A 117 -5.88 -5.81 6.26
CA ILE A 117 -5.93 -5.56 7.71
C ILE A 117 -5.68 -6.84 8.50
N LEU A 118 -6.32 -7.95 8.11
CA LEU A 118 -6.16 -9.23 8.80
C LEU A 118 -4.71 -9.74 8.69
N ALA A 119 -4.09 -9.63 7.52
CA ALA A 119 -2.68 -9.99 7.34
C ALA A 119 -1.75 -9.17 8.23
N ALA A 120 -1.96 -7.85 8.31
CA ALA A 120 -1.18 -6.97 9.16
C ALA A 120 -1.33 -7.31 10.65
N LEU A 121 -2.56 -7.55 11.11
CA LEU A 121 -2.85 -7.92 12.50
C LEU A 121 -2.31 -9.30 12.85
N GLU A 122 -2.32 -10.26 11.93
CA GLU A 122 -1.72 -11.58 12.13
C GLU A 122 -0.21 -11.50 12.31
N LEU A 123 0.47 -10.64 11.53
CA LEU A 123 1.90 -10.41 11.68
C LEU A 123 2.23 -9.70 13.00
N ALA A 124 1.42 -8.72 13.41
CA ALA A 124 1.62 -7.96 14.65
C ALA A 124 1.38 -8.76 15.94
N LYS A 125 0.75 -9.94 15.84
CA LYS A 125 0.56 -10.88 16.96
C LYS A 125 1.78 -11.78 17.22
N LYS A 126 2.70 -11.88 16.28
CA LYS A 126 3.92 -12.70 16.37
C LYS A 126 5.00 -11.95 17.14
#